data_AF-A0A4Z1SPN1-F1
#
_entry.id   AF-A0A4Z1SPN1-F1
#
_cell.length_a   1.000
_cell.length_b   1.000
_cell.length_c   1.000
_cell.angle_alpha   90.00
_cell.angle_beta   90.00
_cell.angle_gamma   90.00
#
_symmetry.space_group_name_H-M   'P 1'
#
loop_
_entity.id
_entity.type
_entity.pdbx_description
1 polymer ?
#
loop_
_entity_poly.entity_id
_entity_poly.type
_entity_poly.pdbx_seq_one_letter_code
_entity_poly.pdbx_strand_id
1 'polypeptide(L)'
;MSAMNVFRIAGDLLHAASRALLVRRLRGTGSCAGISLKTQLVYAFVFLTRYVDIFWNFSSLYNWVFKIYYLAITGYTIYLIAFRYNQSYEAALDKMPVLYLLIPSYLLGLILARPWSFFEAFWTGSLILEAIAMTPQFLMLYLSRNIENFTADYVATLGGYRFLYILNWCYRTIRGTRIGLITWFTGIVQTILYGEFFYYWLRSKVERKAFSLPS
;
A
#
# COMPACT_ATOMS: atom_id res chain seq x y z
N MET A 1 24.13 5.48 6.62
CA MET A 1 23.30 4.78 7.63
C MET A 1 21.91 5.36 7.64
N SER A 2 20.86 4.54 7.59
CA SER A 2 19.48 5.05 7.56
C SER A 2 19.15 5.66 8.92
N ALA A 3 19.19 6.99 9.04
CA ALA A 3 18.83 7.66 10.28
C ALA A 3 17.34 7.43 10.55
N MET A 4 17.04 6.54 11.50
CA MET A 4 15.70 6.37 12.04
C MET A 4 15.25 7.71 12.61
N ASN A 5 14.04 8.13 12.26
CA ASN A 5 13.42 9.33 12.81
C ASN A 5 11.94 9.04 13.09
N VAL A 6 11.34 9.94 13.86
CA VAL A 6 9.96 9.77 14.33
C VAL A 6 8.96 9.60 13.19
N PHE A 7 9.12 10.33 12.08
CA PHE A 7 8.23 10.25 10.92
C PHE A 7 8.32 8.88 10.25
N ARG A 8 9.52 8.32 10.12
CA ARG A 8 9.71 6.97 9.57
C ARG A 8 9.10 5.90 10.47
N ILE A 9 9.36 5.95 11.78
CA ILE A 9 8.84 4.97 12.74
C ILE A 9 7.31 5.02 12.75
N ALA A 10 6.74 6.22 12.86
CA ALA A 10 5.29 6.39 12.84
C ALA A 10 4.68 5.95 11.50
N GLY A 11 5.35 6.22 10.38
CA GLY A 11 4.95 5.71 9.06
C GLY A 11 4.94 4.18 9.02
N ASP A 12 6.02 3.53 9.42
CA ASP A 12 6.10 2.06 9.45
C ASP A 12 5.01 1.46 10.33
N LEU A 13 4.75 2.03 11.50
CA LEU A 13 3.69 1.58 12.40
C LEU A 13 2.29 1.78 11.82
N LEU A 14 2.02 2.91 11.16
CA LEU A 14 0.73 3.13 10.47
C LEU A 14 0.53 2.14 9.32
N HIS A 15 1.58 1.86 8.54
CA HIS A 15 1.48 0.87 7.46
C HIS A 15 1.26 -0.54 8.00
N ALA A 16 1.91 -0.90 9.11
CA ALA A 16 1.66 -2.17 9.77
C ALA A 16 0.24 -2.24 10.36
N ALA A 17 -0.23 -1.15 10.97
CA ALA A 17 -1.56 -1.03 11.55
C ALA A 17 -2.67 -1.10 10.50
N SER A 18 -2.51 -0.49 9.32
CA SER A 18 -3.52 -0.56 8.25
C SER A 18 -3.75 -2.01 7.82
N ARG A 19 -2.68 -2.80 7.65
CA ARG A 19 -2.78 -4.23 7.32
C ARG A 19 -3.41 -5.05 8.44
N ALA A 20 -3.04 -4.76 9.69
CA ALA A 20 -3.65 -5.39 10.86
C ALA A 20 -5.16 -5.09 10.97
N LEU A 21 -5.56 -3.85 10.69
CA LEU A 21 -6.95 -3.44 10.64
C LEU A 21 -7.72 -4.25 9.58
N LEU A 22 -7.19 -4.36 8.36
CA LEU A 22 -7.84 -5.15 7.32
C LEU A 22 -8.08 -6.60 7.76
N VAL A 23 -7.04 -7.26 8.28
CA VAL A 23 -7.16 -8.63 8.82
C VAL A 23 -8.17 -8.71 9.96
N ARG A 24 -8.15 -7.75 10.88
CA ARG A 24 -9.09 -7.69 12.01
C ARG A 24 -10.54 -7.58 11.51
N ARG A 25 -10.80 -6.79 10.46
CA ARG A 25 -12.15 -6.72 9.89
C ARG A 25 -12.55 -8.01 9.21
N LEU A 26 -11.71 -8.58 8.36
CA LEU A 26 -12.02 -9.85 7.68
C LEU A 26 -12.37 -10.94 8.71
N ARG A 27 -11.62 -11.03 9.80
CA ARG A 27 -11.89 -12.00 10.88
C ARG A 27 -13.11 -11.65 11.72
N GLY A 28 -13.31 -10.37 12.03
CA GLY A 28 -14.41 -9.90 12.88
C GLY A 28 -15.77 -9.99 12.21
N THR A 29 -15.86 -9.72 10.91
CA THR A 29 -17.10 -9.83 10.13
C THR A 29 -17.29 -11.23 9.54
N GLY A 30 -16.21 -12.00 9.37
CA GLY A 30 -16.23 -13.25 8.64
C GLY A 30 -16.53 -13.07 7.14
N SER A 31 -16.30 -11.87 6.60
CA SER A 31 -16.64 -11.49 5.23
C SER A 31 -15.55 -10.62 4.59
N CYS A 32 -15.31 -10.84 3.30
CA CYS A 32 -14.42 -10.06 2.44
C CYS A 32 -15.16 -9.17 1.43
N ALA A 33 -16.48 -8.99 1.57
CA ALA A 33 -17.26 -8.08 0.73
C ALA A 33 -16.62 -6.67 0.68
N GLY A 34 -16.61 -6.03 -0.49
CA GLY A 34 -16.01 -4.72 -0.70
C GLY A 34 -14.48 -4.65 -0.64
N ILE A 35 -13.75 -5.77 -0.54
CA ILE A 35 -12.27 -5.81 -0.53
C ILE A 35 -11.75 -6.48 -1.79
N SER A 36 -10.88 -5.78 -2.52
CA SER A 36 -10.26 -6.27 -3.75
C SER A 36 -9.16 -7.28 -3.42
N LEU A 37 -9.33 -8.52 -3.90
CA LEU A 37 -8.28 -9.53 -3.86
C LEU A 37 -7.10 -9.11 -4.74
N LYS A 38 -7.37 -8.48 -5.89
CA LYS A 38 -6.34 -8.03 -6.82
C LYS A 38 -5.40 -7.01 -6.20
N THR A 39 -5.90 -6.06 -5.41
CA THR A 39 -5.03 -5.14 -4.65
C THR A 39 -4.11 -5.90 -3.70
N GLN A 40 -4.61 -6.93 -2.99
CA GLN A 40 -3.76 -7.71 -2.08
C GLN A 40 -2.71 -8.53 -2.84
N LEU A 41 -3.05 -9.10 -3.99
CA LEU A 41 -2.11 -9.79 -4.87
C LEU A 41 -1.03 -8.84 -5.41
N VAL A 42 -1.40 -7.62 -5.79
CA VAL A 42 -0.44 -6.58 -6.22
C VAL A 42 0.50 -6.21 -5.07
N TYR A 43 -0.02 -5.99 -3.86
CA TYR A 43 0.82 -5.71 -2.69
C TYR A 43 1.74 -6.89 -2.34
N ALA A 44 1.27 -8.13 -2.46
CA ALA A 44 2.12 -9.29 -2.27
C ALA A 44 3.27 -9.29 -3.28
N PHE A 45 2.98 -9.03 -4.56
CA PHE A 45 4.02 -8.92 -5.58
C PHE A 45 5.02 -7.80 -5.30
N VAL A 46 4.54 -6.60 -4.92
CA VAL A 46 5.39 -5.48 -4.48
C VAL A 46 6.35 -5.91 -3.38
N PHE A 47 5.87 -6.60 -2.35
CA PHE A 47 6.72 -6.99 -1.23
C PHE A 47 7.67 -8.13 -1.56
N LEU A 48 7.23 -9.09 -2.37
CA LEU A 48 8.09 -10.18 -2.83
C LEU A 48 9.28 -9.63 -3.62
N THR A 49 9.05 -8.71 -4.55
CA THR A 49 10.13 -8.14 -5.37
C THR A 49 10.97 -7.10 -4.63
N ARG A 50 10.40 -6.40 -3.66
CA ARG A 50 11.13 -5.39 -2.87
C ARG A 50 12.01 -6.01 -1.78
N TYR A 51 11.58 -7.11 -1.20
CA TYR A 51 12.21 -7.71 -0.02
C TYR A 51 12.99 -8.99 -0.35
N VAL A 52 13.33 -9.23 -1.63
CA VAL A 52 14.20 -10.35 -2.02
C VAL A 52 15.53 -10.30 -1.26
N ASP A 53 16.01 -9.10 -0.92
CA ASP A 53 17.23 -8.87 -0.14
C ASP A 53 17.20 -9.37 1.31
N ILE A 54 16.07 -9.90 1.79
CA ILE A 54 15.96 -10.45 3.14
C ILE A 54 16.98 -11.56 3.44
N PHE A 55 17.43 -12.30 2.41
CA PHE A 55 18.34 -13.43 2.57
C PHE A 55 19.82 -13.05 2.63
N TRP A 56 20.20 -11.85 2.19
CA TRP A 56 21.62 -11.45 2.10
C TRP A 56 21.92 -10.04 2.63
N ASN A 57 20.90 -9.23 2.93
CA ASN A 57 21.06 -7.86 3.39
C ASN A 57 20.37 -7.64 4.75
N PHE A 58 21.09 -7.98 5.82
CA PHE A 58 20.64 -7.69 7.17
C PHE A 58 21.02 -6.27 7.59
N SER A 59 20.07 -5.33 7.47
CA SER A 59 20.28 -3.95 7.89
C SER A 59 20.08 -3.74 9.39
N SER A 60 19.00 -4.27 9.96
CA SER A 60 18.69 -4.23 11.39
C SER A 60 17.56 -5.21 11.72
N LEU A 61 17.48 -5.64 12.98
CA LEU A 61 16.39 -6.50 13.44
C LEU A 61 15.02 -5.86 13.17
N TYR A 62 14.89 -4.56 13.41
CA TYR A 62 13.67 -3.79 13.10
C TYR A 62 13.28 -3.94 11.63
N ASN A 63 14.20 -3.69 10.70
CA ASN A 63 13.89 -3.79 9.27
C ASN A 63 13.51 -5.21 8.85
N TRP A 64 14.25 -6.20 9.36
CA TRP A 64 14.03 -7.61 9.05
C TRP A 64 12.65 -8.10 9.54
N VAL A 65 12.27 -7.75 10.78
CA VAL A 65 10.95 -8.08 11.36
C VAL A 65 9.82 -7.47 10.53
N PHE A 66 9.94 -6.20 10.12
CA PHE A 66 8.91 -5.56 9.29
C PHE A 66 8.77 -6.19 7.91
N LYS A 67 9.88 -6.59 7.26
CA LYS A 67 9.83 -7.32 5.97
C LYS A 67 9.04 -8.62 6.10
N ILE A 68 9.31 -9.42 7.13
CA ILE A 68 8.59 -10.67 7.40
C ILE A 68 7.13 -10.40 7.71
N TYR A 69 6.85 -9.43 8.57
CA TYR A 69 5.50 -9.04 8.93
C TYR A 69 4.68 -8.69 7.69
N TYR A 70 5.21 -7.86 6.79
CA TYR A 70 4.51 -7.45 5.56
C TYR A 70 4.24 -8.62 4.62
N LEU A 71 5.18 -9.54 4.44
CA LEU A 71 4.99 -10.74 3.64
C LEU A 71 3.92 -11.66 4.26
N ALA A 72 4.05 -11.95 5.56
CA ALA A 72 3.16 -12.84 6.29
C ALA A 72 1.72 -12.30 6.35
N ILE A 73 1.53 -11.03 6.73
CA ILE A 73 0.19 -10.47 6.87
C ILE A 73 -0.53 -10.32 5.54
N THR A 74 0.21 -10.01 4.46
CA THR A 74 -0.37 -9.90 3.12
C THR A 74 -0.74 -11.28 2.58
N GLY A 75 0.13 -12.28 2.76
CA GLY A 75 -0.18 -13.68 2.44
C GLY A 75 -1.39 -14.20 3.23
N TYR A 76 -1.48 -13.88 4.51
CA TYR A 76 -2.63 -14.22 5.34
C TYR A 76 -3.91 -13.52 4.88
N THR A 77 -3.84 -12.24 4.50
CA THR A 77 -4.99 -11.51 3.95
C THR A 77 -5.48 -12.15 2.65
N ILE A 78 -4.57 -12.53 1.75
CA ILE A 78 -4.90 -13.28 0.53
C ILE A 78 -5.55 -14.61 0.88
N TYR A 79 -5.01 -15.36 1.83
CA TYR A 79 -5.61 -16.62 2.30
C TYR A 79 -7.05 -16.42 2.79
N LEU A 80 -7.28 -15.37 3.59
CA LEU A 80 -8.61 -15.07 4.11
C LEU A 80 -9.61 -14.76 2.98
N ILE A 81 -9.21 -13.97 1.98
CA ILE A 81 -10.11 -13.57 0.89
C ILE A 81 -10.30 -14.72 -0.12
N ALA A 82 -9.21 -15.32 -0.60
CA ALA A 82 -9.24 -16.29 -1.69
C ALA A 82 -9.74 -17.69 -1.27
N PHE A 83 -9.58 -18.05 0.01
CA PHE A 83 -9.95 -19.39 0.49
C PHE A 83 -10.97 -19.35 1.62
N ARG A 84 -10.70 -18.65 2.73
CA ARG A 84 -11.53 -18.77 3.95
C ARG A 84 -12.91 -18.10 3.85
N TYR A 85 -12.98 -16.93 3.21
CA TYR A 85 -14.17 -16.09 3.08
C TYR A 85 -14.57 -15.85 1.62
N ASN A 86 -14.05 -16.67 0.69
CA ASN A 86 -14.25 -16.53 -0.75
C ASN A 86 -15.72 -16.44 -1.18
N GLN A 87 -16.65 -17.03 -0.41
CA GLN A 87 -18.09 -16.94 -0.69
C GLN A 87 -18.64 -15.50 -0.69
N SER A 88 -18.01 -14.61 0.08
CA SER A 88 -18.38 -13.18 0.17
C SER A 88 -17.60 -12.28 -0.79
N TYR A 89 -16.75 -12.86 -1.64
CA TYR A 89 -15.90 -12.11 -2.55
C TYR A 89 -16.69 -11.68 -3.80
N GLU A 90 -16.77 -10.37 -4.02
CA GLU A 90 -17.53 -9.77 -5.13
C GLU A 90 -16.66 -9.65 -6.40
N ALA A 91 -16.33 -10.79 -7.01
CA ALA A 91 -15.47 -10.84 -8.20
C ALA A 91 -15.98 -9.98 -9.38
N ALA A 92 -17.30 -9.78 -9.47
CA ALA A 92 -17.92 -8.93 -10.49
C ALA A 92 -17.54 -7.45 -10.36
N LEU A 93 -17.15 -6.99 -9.16
CA LEU A 93 -16.74 -5.61 -8.90
C LEU A 93 -15.21 -5.43 -9.03
N ASP A 94 -14.42 -6.48 -8.80
CA ASP A 94 -12.95 -6.42 -8.89
C ASP A 94 -12.45 -6.54 -10.34
N LYS A 95 -12.83 -5.57 -11.20
CA LYS A 95 -12.65 -5.63 -12.67
C LYS A 95 -11.25 -5.23 -13.16
N MET A 96 -10.42 -4.58 -12.35
CA MET A 96 -9.13 -4.02 -12.81
C MET A 96 -8.19 -5.12 -13.37
N PRO A 97 -7.69 -5.02 -14.61
CA PRO A 97 -6.67 -5.93 -15.12
C PRO A 97 -5.31 -5.64 -14.48
N VAL A 98 -4.82 -6.55 -13.63
CA VAL A 98 -3.58 -6.34 -12.85
C VAL A 98 -2.34 -6.17 -13.74
N LEU A 99 -2.33 -6.77 -14.93
CA LEU A 99 -1.24 -6.62 -15.91
C LEU A 99 -1.02 -5.18 -16.36
N TYR A 100 -2.07 -4.35 -16.39
CA TYR A 100 -1.94 -2.92 -16.70
C TYR A 100 -1.24 -2.11 -15.61
N LEU A 101 -1.12 -2.67 -14.40
CA LEU A 101 -0.31 -2.09 -13.33
C LEU A 101 1.11 -2.67 -13.38
N LEU A 102 1.23 -3.99 -13.51
CA LEU A 102 2.50 -4.72 -13.47
C LEU A 102 3.43 -4.34 -14.62
N ILE A 103 2.97 -4.45 -15.87
CA ILE A 103 3.83 -4.32 -17.04
C ILE A 103 4.44 -2.90 -17.11
N PRO A 104 3.66 -1.80 -17.04
CA PRO A 104 4.24 -0.46 -17.08
C PRO A 104 5.18 -0.19 -15.91
N SER A 105 4.87 -0.68 -14.70
CA SER A 105 5.70 -0.44 -13.52
C SER A 105 7.10 -1.05 -13.65
N TYR A 106 7.21 -2.28 -14.14
CA TYR A 106 8.52 -2.94 -14.28
C TYR A 106 9.26 -2.55 -15.56
N LEU A 107 8.54 -2.19 -16.64
CA LEU A 107 9.17 -1.56 -17.80
C LEU A 107 9.83 -0.22 -17.41
N LEU A 108 9.11 0.63 -16.67
CA LEU A 108 9.70 1.87 -16.13
C LEU A 108 10.80 1.58 -15.12
N GLY A 109 10.66 0.56 -14.28
CA GLY A 109 11.70 0.12 -13.35
C GLY A 109 13.02 -0.24 -14.06
N LEU A 110 12.95 -0.97 -15.17
CA LEU A 110 14.12 -1.33 -16.00
C LEU A 110 14.80 -0.10 -16.63
N ILE A 111 14.01 0.91 -17.05
CA ILE A 111 14.53 2.13 -17.68
C ILE A 111 15.14 3.08 -16.64
N LEU A 112 14.49 3.23 -15.49
CA LEU A 112 14.77 4.27 -14.49
C LEU A 112 15.73 3.83 -13.37
N ALA A 113 16.03 2.54 -13.22
CA ALA A 113 16.91 2.05 -12.17
C ALA A 113 18.33 2.62 -12.26
N ARG A 114 18.86 3.09 -11.12
CA ARG A 114 20.21 3.67 -11.01
C ARG A 114 20.83 3.26 -9.66
N PRO A 115 21.96 2.54 -9.64
CA PRO A 115 22.69 1.96 -10.79
C PRO A 115 21.87 0.87 -11.50
N TRP A 116 22.13 0.64 -12.79
CA TRP A 116 21.42 -0.41 -13.52
C TRP A 116 21.87 -1.79 -13.03
N SER A 117 20.94 -2.53 -12.41
CA SER A 117 21.08 -3.94 -12.05
C SER A 117 19.69 -4.56 -12.03
N PHE A 118 19.59 -5.88 -12.19
CA PHE A 118 18.29 -6.57 -12.06
C PHE A 118 17.65 -6.31 -10.70
N PHE A 119 18.43 -6.32 -9.62
CA PHE A 119 17.93 -6.04 -8.29
C PHE A 119 17.36 -4.62 -8.18
N GLU A 120 18.10 -3.61 -8.61
CA GLU A 120 17.66 -2.22 -8.56
C GLU A 120 16.46 -1.96 -9.49
N ALA A 121 16.39 -2.63 -10.64
CA ALA A 121 15.25 -2.56 -11.55
C ALA A 121 13.96 -3.11 -10.92
N PHE A 122 14.04 -4.27 -10.26
CA PHE A 122 12.89 -4.83 -9.55
C PHE A 122 12.50 -4.00 -8.33
N TRP A 123 13.49 -3.48 -7.60
CA TRP A 123 13.25 -2.57 -6.48
C TRP A 123 12.55 -1.28 -6.96
N THR A 124 13.05 -0.66 -8.03
CA THR A 124 12.46 0.55 -8.66
C THR A 124 11.06 0.27 -9.19
N GLY A 125 10.87 -0.85 -9.89
CA GLY A 125 9.55 -1.29 -10.37
C GLY A 125 8.57 -1.53 -9.24
N SER A 126 9.02 -2.07 -8.10
CA SER A 126 8.19 -2.25 -6.91
C SER A 126 7.74 -0.91 -6.31
N LEU A 127 8.56 0.15 -6.35
CA LEU A 127 8.16 1.49 -5.88
C LEU A 127 7.05 2.07 -6.74
N ILE A 128 7.19 1.96 -8.06
CA ILE A 128 6.19 2.45 -9.03
C ILE A 128 4.89 1.68 -8.86
N LEU A 129 4.96 0.34 -8.78
CA LEU A 129 3.79 -0.51 -8.62
C LEU A 129 3.05 -0.21 -7.31
N GLU A 130 3.79 -0.02 -6.20
CA GLU A 130 3.17 0.29 -4.91
C GLU A 130 2.38 1.59 -4.94
N ALA A 131 2.87 2.59 -5.68
CA ALA A 131 2.20 3.87 -5.81
C ALA A 131 0.78 3.74 -6.39
N ILE A 132 0.58 2.77 -7.28
CA ILE A 132 -0.69 2.52 -7.98
C ILE A 132 -1.39 1.23 -7.51
N ALA A 133 -0.90 0.57 -6.46
CA ALA A 133 -1.39 -0.75 -6.03
C ALA A 133 -2.84 -0.75 -5.49
N MET A 134 -3.31 0.40 -5.00
CA MET A 134 -4.69 0.56 -4.52
C MET A 134 -5.73 0.75 -5.64
N THR A 135 -5.29 0.93 -6.88
CA THR A 135 -6.21 1.18 -8.00
C THR A 135 -7.34 0.14 -8.13
N PRO A 136 -7.09 -1.18 -8.02
CA PRO A 136 -8.18 -2.18 -8.03
C PRO A 136 -9.20 -1.96 -6.91
N GLN A 137 -8.74 -1.71 -5.68
CA GLN A 137 -9.60 -1.42 -4.53
C GLN A 137 -10.43 -0.14 -4.72
N PHE A 138 -9.84 0.93 -5.25
CA PHE A 138 -10.57 2.17 -5.52
C PHE A 138 -11.63 1.99 -6.60
N LEU A 139 -11.30 1.27 -7.68
CA LEU A 139 -12.27 0.94 -8.72
C LEU A 139 -13.43 0.11 -8.13
N MET A 140 -13.12 -0.88 -7.30
CA MET A 140 -14.15 -1.71 -6.66
C MET A 140 -15.08 -0.89 -5.76
N LEU A 141 -14.54 0.05 -4.96
CA LEU A 141 -15.35 0.95 -4.12
C LEU A 141 -16.22 1.91 -4.95
N TYR A 142 -15.67 2.44 -6.02
CA TYR A 142 -16.42 3.27 -6.97
C TYR A 142 -17.58 2.49 -7.61
N LEU A 143 -17.35 1.23 -7.99
CA LEU A 143 -18.36 0.37 -8.60
C LEU A 143 -19.41 -0.14 -7.60
N SER A 144 -19.04 -0.43 -6.34
CA SER A 144 -20.00 -0.97 -5.36
C SER A 144 -21.00 0.07 -4.86
N ARG A 145 -20.65 1.37 -4.93
CA ARG A 145 -21.42 2.50 -4.37
C ARG A 145 -21.73 2.40 -2.86
N ASN A 146 -21.19 1.40 -2.17
CA ASN A 146 -21.38 1.17 -0.75
C ASN A 146 -20.02 1.03 -0.08
N ILE A 147 -19.68 2.01 0.75
CA ILE A 147 -18.40 2.04 1.42
C ILE A 147 -18.63 1.88 2.91
N GLU A 148 -18.26 0.73 3.43
CA GLU A 148 -18.23 0.52 4.86
C GLU A 148 -17.23 1.48 5.51
N ASN A 149 -17.64 2.14 6.60
CA ASN A 149 -16.78 3.04 7.38
C ASN A 149 -15.44 2.40 7.77
N PHE A 150 -15.43 1.08 8.00
CA PHE A 150 -14.21 0.34 8.31
C PHE A 150 -13.19 0.37 7.17
N THR A 151 -13.64 0.09 5.94
CA THR A 151 -12.78 0.12 4.77
C THR A 151 -12.16 1.50 4.60
N ALA A 152 -12.89 2.55 4.98
CA ALA A 152 -12.38 3.91 4.96
C ALA A 152 -11.28 4.17 6.02
N ASP A 153 -11.41 3.63 7.23
CA ASP A 153 -10.36 3.73 8.26
C ASP A 153 -9.08 2.98 7.84
N TYR A 154 -9.22 1.81 7.20
CA TYR A 154 -8.09 1.07 6.60
C TYR A 154 -7.36 1.90 5.55
N VAL A 155 -8.09 2.44 4.56
CA VAL A 155 -7.53 3.22 3.47
C VAL A 155 -6.90 4.52 3.97
N ALA A 156 -7.54 5.20 4.93
CA ALA A 156 -6.99 6.41 5.55
C ALA A 156 -5.69 6.13 6.30
N THR A 157 -5.62 5.05 7.07
CA THR A 157 -4.37 4.65 7.75
C THR A 157 -3.27 4.34 6.73
N LEU A 158 -3.63 3.70 5.61
CA LEU A 158 -2.72 3.39 4.50
C LEU A 158 -2.25 4.66 3.76
N GLY A 159 -3.09 5.66 3.57
CA GLY A 159 -2.61 6.93 3.02
C GLY A 159 -1.74 7.70 4.03
N GLY A 160 -2.02 7.54 5.33
CA GLY A 160 -1.36 8.30 6.40
C GLY A 160 0.11 7.94 6.57
N TYR A 161 0.45 6.65 6.40
CA TYR A 161 1.86 6.27 6.40
C TYR A 161 2.62 6.94 5.26
N ARG A 162 2.01 7.09 4.07
CA ARG A 162 2.69 7.66 2.92
C ARG A 162 2.97 9.14 3.11
N PHE A 163 2.01 9.86 3.70
CA PHE A 163 2.21 11.23 4.14
C PHE A 163 3.39 11.37 5.13
N LEU A 164 3.46 10.50 6.15
CA LEU A 164 4.59 10.48 7.08
C LEU A 164 5.93 10.14 6.40
N TYR A 165 5.91 9.29 5.38
CA TYR A 165 7.09 8.98 4.59
C TYR A 165 7.61 10.19 3.79
N ILE A 166 6.70 11.01 3.24
CA ILE A 166 7.05 12.30 2.61
C ILE A 166 7.71 13.22 3.64
N LEU A 167 7.14 13.36 4.84
CA LEU A 167 7.73 14.17 5.91
C LEU A 167 9.12 13.65 6.33
N ASN A 168 9.28 12.34 6.42
CA ASN A 168 10.58 11.69 6.65
C ASN A 168 11.60 12.06 5.56
N TRP A 169 11.20 12.06 4.28
CA TRP A 169 12.09 12.45 3.20
C TRP A 169 12.44 13.94 3.24
N CYS A 170 11.47 14.82 3.51
CA CYS A 170 11.72 16.26 3.74
C CYS A 170 12.75 16.46 4.85
N TYR A 171 12.53 15.83 6.01
CA TYR A 171 13.44 15.90 7.15
C TYR A 171 14.85 15.44 6.79
N ARG A 172 14.98 14.32 6.08
CA ARG A 172 16.28 13.78 5.66
C ARG A 172 16.99 14.67 4.63
N THR A 173 16.26 15.26 3.69
CA THR A 173 16.81 16.20 2.71
C THR A 173 17.35 17.45 3.39
N ILE A 174 16.62 18.03 4.35
CA ILE A 174 17.08 19.19 5.14
C ILE A 174 18.35 18.84 5.93
N ARG A 175 18.46 17.59 6.41
CA ARG A 175 19.66 17.06 7.09
C ARG A 175 20.79 16.65 6.13
N GLY A 176 20.73 17.02 4.85
CA GLY A 176 21.80 16.79 3.86
C GLY A 176 21.79 15.40 3.20
N THR A 177 20.75 14.59 3.41
CA THR A 177 20.63 13.29 2.73
C THR A 177 20.02 13.46 1.34
N ARG A 178 20.68 12.96 0.30
CA ARG A 178 20.10 12.90 -1.05
C ARG A 178 19.09 11.76 -1.15
N ILE A 179 17.84 12.09 -1.45
CA ILE A 179 16.77 11.12 -1.72
C ILE A 179 16.58 11.02 -3.23
N GLY A 180 16.44 9.80 -3.75
CA GLY A 180 16.26 9.57 -5.18
C GLY A 180 14.98 10.20 -5.72
N LEU A 181 15.03 10.74 -6.94
CA LEU A 181 13.88 11.37 -7.61
C LEU A 181 12.69 10.42 -7.75
N ILE A 182 12.96 9.13 -8.03
CA ILE A 182 11.90 8.13 -8.16
C ILE A 182 11.13 7.91 -6.85
N THR A 183 11.81 8.00 -5.70
CA THR A 183 11.18 7.88 -4.38
C THR A 183 10.22 9.04 -4.13
N TRP A 184 10.63 10.26 -4.48
CA TRP A 184 9.76 11.45 -4.42
C TRP A 184 8.56 11.31 -5.34
N PHE A 185 8.81 11.02 -6.62
CA PHE A 185 7.76 10.91 -7.63
C PHE A 185 6.70 9.87 -7.25
N THR A 186 7.13 8.66 -6.90
CA THR A 186 6.20 7.58 -6.51
C THR A 186 5.44 7.93 -5.24
N GLY A 187 6.07 8.55 -4.24
CA GLY A 187 5.37 8.97 -3.03
C GLY A 187 4.36 10.09 -3.25
N ILE A 188 4.65 11.04 -4.14
CA ILE A 188 3.71 12.11 -4.53
C ILE A 188 2.52 11.52 -5.28
N VAL A 189 2.76 10.72 -6.33
CA VAL A 189 1.70 10.03 -7.10
C VAL A 189 0.80 9.24 -6.17
N GLN A 190 1.40 8.47 -5.28
CA GLN A 190 0.66 7.68 -4.31
C GLN A 190 -0.19 8.58 -3.40
N THR A 191 0.38 9.65 -2.83
CA THR A 191 -0.34 10.56 -1.94
C THR A 191 -1.50 11.26 -2.65
N ILE A 192 -1.34 11.65 -3.91
CA ILE A 192 -2.41 12.23 -4.73
C ILE A 192 -3.55 11.22 -4.92
N LEU A 193 -3.23 9.96 -5.22
CA LEU A 193 -4.24 8.90 -5.37
C LEU A 193 -5.04 8.66 -4.08
N TYR A 194 -4.43 8.81 -2.90
CA TYR A 194 -5.16 8.76 -1.63
C TYR A 194 -5.84 10.08 -1.25
N GLY A 195 -5.45 11.20 -1.86
CA GLY A 195 -5.84 12.55 -1.43
C GLY A 195 -7.33 12.79 -1.50
N GLU A 196 -7.98 12.40 -2.60
CA GLU A 196 -9.43 12.50 -2.74
C GLU A 196 -10.15 11.64 -1.69
N PHE A 197 -9.72 10.39 -1.53
CA PHE A 197 -10.30 9.49 -0.53
C PHE A 197 -10.20 10.08 0.89
N PHE A 198 -9.03 10.62 1.24
CA PHE A 198 -8.78 11.26 2.52
C PHE A 198 -9.69 12.44 2.79
N TYR A 199 -9.90 13.28 1.79
CA TYR A 199 -10.78 14.45 1.90
C TYR A 199 -12.20 14.02 2.30
N TYR A 200 -12.78 13.07 1.58
CA TYR A 200 -14.12 12.58 1.88
C TYR A 200 -14.18 11.82 3.23
N TRP A 201 -13.10 11.14 3.62
CA TRP A 201 -13.06 10.36 4.86
C TRP A 201 -13.01 11.29 6.07
N LEU A 202 -12.19 12.34 6.00
CA LEU A 202 -12.09 13.33 7.06
C LEU A 202 -13.41 14.10 7.20
N ARG A 203 -14.03 14.45 6.07
CA ARG A 203 -15.36 15.06 6.03
C ARG A 203 -16.43 14.18 6.68
N SER A 204 -16.47 12.87 6.39
CA SER A 204 -17.47 11.98 6.98
C SER A 204 -17.33 11.84 8.50
N LYS A 205 -16.09 11.84 9.02
CA LYS A 205 -15.82 11.82 10.47
C LYS A 205 -16.22 13.13 11.15
N VAL A 206 -15.91 14.27 10.54
CA VAL A 206 -16.26 15.60 11.07
C VAL A 206 -17.78 15.78 11.07
N GLU A 207 -18.45 15.43 9.98
CA GLU A 207 -19.91 15.54 9.86
C GLU A 207 -20.68 14.42 10.57
N ARG A 208 -19.98 13.40 11.10
CA ARG A 208 -20.56 12.17 11.68
C ARG A 208 -21.57 11.47 10.75
N LYS A 209 -21.32 11.55 9.43
CA LYS A 209 -22.13 10.90 8.40
C LYS A 209 -21.45 9.62 7.90
N ALA A 210 -22.22 8.75 7.25
CA ALA A 210 -21.65 7.62 6.53
C ALA A 210 -20.68 8.13 5.45
N PHE A 211 -19.54 7.46 5.29
CA PHE A 211 -18.59 7.81 4.24
C PHE A 211 -19.17 7.48 2.86
N SER A 212 -19.22 8.47 1.99
CA SER A 212 -19.64 8.33 0.59
C SER A 212 -18.64 9.07 -0.30
N LEU A 213 -18.20 8.41 -1.37
CA LEU A 213 -17.47 9.06 -2.45
C LEU A 213 -18.43 9.88 -3.32
N PRO A 214 -17.96 10.93 -4.01
CA PRO A 214 -18.77 11.73 -4.91
C PRO A 214 -19.32 10.84 -6.03
N SER A 215 -20.57 11.09 -6.39
CA SER A 215 -21.32 10.40 -7.44
C SER A 215 -20.88 10.79 -8.84
#